data_AF-A0A2V8HD55-F1
#
_entry.id   AF-A0A2V8HD55-F1
#
_cell.length_a   1.000
_cell.length_b   1.000
_cell.length_c   1.000
_cell.angle_alpha   90.00
_cell.angle_beta   90.00
_cell.angle_gamma   90.00
#
_symmetry.space_group_name_H-M   'P 1'
#
loop_
_entity.id
_entity.type
_entity.pdbx_description
1 polymer ?
#
loop_
_entity_poly.entity_id
_entity_poly.type
_entity_poly.pdbx_seq_one_letter_code
_entity_poly.pdbx_strand_id
1 'polypeptide(L)'
;MSSATSTDQQSFQPWQFFTLAGLLGATVVVTLSNNASLANFTRGERVAAIILLSMVVFAASAVATAAWRMFSPLSGSDEPAGPQIFGGRTRAALEREKSLVLRSIKDLEFDHAMGKVSDKDFAEMGARLRLRAAGLIRQLDAGTSYRQAIEAEVEKRVHVKKPEEKPAAAAAVPKSTTRLCLSCSTPNDPDARFCKGCGYQLGDS
;
A
#
# COMPACT_ATOMS: atom_id res chain seq x y z
N MET A 1 29.28 -18.46 -5.50
CA MET A 1 29.51 -17.37 -4.54
C MET A 1 29.60 -16.07 -5.33
N SER A 2 28.48 -15.37 -5.50
CA SER A 2 28.44 -14.01 -6.07
C SER A 2 27.24 -13.31 -5.46
N SER A 3 27.48 -12.48 -4.46
CA SER A 3 26.45 -11.66 -3.81
C SER A 3 26.21 -10.43 -4.67
N ALA A 4 25.18 -10.47 -5.51
CA ALA A 4 24.66 -9.27 -6.15
C ALA A 4 23.72 -8.58 -5.15
N THR A 5 24.21 -7.51 -4.52
CA THR A 5 23.43 -6.66 -3.64
C THR A 5 22.34 -5.99 -4.46
N SER A 6 21.08 -6.41 -4.30
CA SER A 6 19.93 -5.69 -4.86
C SER A 6 19.91 -4.28 -4.28
N THR A 7 20.25 -3.29 -5.10
CA THR A 7 19.92 -1.89 -4.84
C THR A 7 18.41 -1.74 -5.00
N ASP A 8 17.71 -1.91 -3.88
CA ASP A 8 16.31 -1.57 -3.72
C ASP A 8 16.17 -0.08 -4.03
N GLN A 9 15.66 0.28 -5.22
CA GLN A 9 15.30 1.66 -5.53
C GLN A 9 14.01 2.00 -4.78
N GLN A 10 14.14 2.18 -3.47
CA GLN A 10 13.17 2.91 -2.68
C GLN A 10 13.13 4.33 -3.25
N SER A 11 12.06 4.62 -4.01
CA SER A 11 11.76 5.96 -4.47
C SER A 11 11.62 6.86 -3.23
N PHE A 12 12.64 7.67 -2.96
CA PHE A 12 12.64 8.60 -1.84
C PHE A 12 11.47 9.56 -2.01
N GLN A 13 10.49 9.44 -1.12
CA GLN A 13 9.34 10.32 -1.11
C GLN A 13 9.84 11.74 -0.76
N PRO A 14 9.37 12.80 -1.44
CA PRO A 14 9.86 14.16 -1.22
C PRO A 14 9.76 14.60 0.24
N TRP A 15 8.80 14.06 1.01
CA TRP A 15 8.71 14.27 2.46
C TRP A 15 9.90 13.73 3.25
N GLN A 16 10.42 12.56 2.85
CA GLN A 16 11.56 11.92 3.50
C GLN A 16 12.83 12.76 3.32
N PHE A 17 12.94 13.51 2.22
CA PHE A 17 14.03 14.46 2.04
C PHE A 17 14.00 15.57 3.09
N PHE A 18 12.82 16.11 3.41
CA PHE A 18 12.69 17.16 4.43
C PHE A 18 12.98 16.63 5.84
N THR A 19 12.54 15.42 6.18
CA THR A 19 12.84 14.83 7.49
C THR A 19 14.31 14.45 7.63
N LEU A 20 14.93 13.91 6.57
CA LEU A 20 16.36 13.61 6.54
C LEU A 20 17.22 14.87 6.54
N ALA A 21 16.82 15.93 5.83
CA ALA A 21 17.49 17.23 5.86
C ALA A 21 17.41 17.88 7.25
N GLY A 22 16.27 17.76 7.95
CA GLY A 22 16.14 18.18 9.35
C GLY A 22 17.05 17.39 10.29
N LEU A 23 17.13 16.07 10.11
CA LEU A 23 17.99 15.18 10.90
C LEU A 23 19.49 15.46 10.64
N LEU A 24 19.88 15.70 9.37
CA LEU A 24 21.22 16.11 8.97
C LEU A 24 21.56 17.51 9.51
N GLY A 25 20.63 18.46 9.43
CA GLY A 25 20.81 19.79 10.01
C GLY A 25 21.06 19.73 11.53
N ALA A 26 20.31 18.90 12.25
CA ALA A 26 20.50 18.70 13.68
C ALA A 26 21.87 18.07 14.01
N THR A 27 22.30 17.06 13.25
CA THR A 27 23.61 16.42 13.44
C THR A 27 24.78 17.34 13.09
N VAL A 28 24.64 18.18 12.05
CA VAL A 28 25.63 19.20 11.69
C VAL A 28 25.74 20.30 12.76
N VAL A 29 24.61 20.76 13.32
CA VAL A 29 24.62 21.73 14.43
C VAL A 29 25.34 21.16 15.66
N VAL A 30 25.06 19.91 16.02
CA VAL A 30 25.71 19.24 17.16
C VAL A 30 27.21 19.07 16.93
N THR A 31 27.62 18.65 15.73
CA THR A 31 29.05 18.45 15.42
C THR A 31 29.84 19.76 15.30
N LEU A 32 29.26 20.82 14.74
CA LEU A 32 29.86 22.16 14.71
C LEU A 32 29.94 22.81 16.11
N SER A 33 28.96 22.53 16.98
CA SER A 33 29.01 22.94 18.38
C SER A 33 30.13 22.25 19.18
N ASN A 34 30.51 21.03 18.78
CA ASN A 34 31.60 20.27 19.37
C ASN A 34 32.98 20.64 18.82
N ASN A 35 33.09 21.01 17.53
CA ASN A 35 34.40 21.09 16.87
C ASN A 35 35.02 22.50 16.74
N ALA A 36 34.26 23.60 16.66
CA ALA A 36 34.92 24.88 16.33
C ALA A 36 34.31 26.20 16.83
N SER A 37 33.01 26.33 17.13
CA SER A 37 32.43 27.69 17.24
C SER A 37 32.05 28.18 18.65
N LEU A 38 32.28 27.37 19.69
CA LEU A 38 31.87 27.73 21.05
C LEU A 38 33.03 27.80 22.04
N ALA A 39 34.29 27.79 21.59
CA ALA A 39 35.47 27.83 22.47
C ALA A 39 35.40 28.99 23.51
N ASN A 40 34.73 30.10 23.19
CA ASN A 40 34.56 31.27 24.05
C ASN A 40 33.33 31.26 24.98
N PHE A 41 32.48 30.22 24.92
CA PHE A 41 31.21 30.18 25.64
C PHE A 41 31.28 29.24 26.85
N THR A 42 30.75 29.67 27.99
CA THR A 42 30.77 28.89 29.23
C THR A 42 29.91 27.62 29.07
N ARG A 43 30.23 26.53 29.79
CA ARG A 43 29.65 25.20 29.58
C ARG A 43 28.10 25.19 29.63
N GLY A 44 27.48 26.00 30.49
CA GLY A 44 26.01 26.07 30.61
C GLY A 44 25.34 26.80 29.46
N GLU A 45 26.01 27.80 28.93
CA GLU A 45 25.58 28.64 27.84
C GLU A 45 25.54 27.82 26.52
N ARG A 46 26.53 26.93 26.31
CA ARG A 46 26.56 26.01 25.14
C ARG A 46 25.36 25.08 25.06
N VAL A 47 24.89 24.58 26.20
CA VAL A 47 23.74 23.66 26.26
C VAL A 47 22.45 24.38 25.85
N ALA A 48 22.25 25.61 26.32
CA ALA A 48 21.10 26.43 25.94
C ALA A 48 21.09 26.73 24.42
N ALA A 49 22.24 27.04 23.84
CA ALA A 49 22.36 27.31 22.41
C ALA A 49 22.01 26.07 21.54
N ILE A 50 22.45 24.88 21.94
CA ILE A 50 22.15 23.62 21.21
C ILE A 50 20.65 23.31 21.28
N ILE A 51 20.03 23.47 22.46
CA ILE A 51 18.59 23.23 22.63
C ILE A 51 17.77 24.19 21.76
N LEU A 52 18.10 25.50 21.79
CA LEU A 52 17.39 26.50 20.99
C LEU A 52 17.53 26.24 19.48
N LEU A 53 18.73 25.90 18.99
CA LEU A 53 18.92 25.59 17.57
C LEU A 53 18.15 24.34 17.15
N SER A 54 18.13 23.29 17.98
CA SER A 54 17.35 22.07 17.69
C SER A 54 15.84 22.35 17.62
N MET A 55 15.31 23.19 18.51
CA MET A 55 13.91 23.62 18.47
C MET A 55 13.59 24.39 17.19
N VAL A 56 14.47 25.30 16.76
CA VAL A 56 14.26 26.09 15.53
C VAL A 56 14.26 25.19 14.29
N VAL A 57 15.18 24.23 14.21
CA VAL A 57 15.23 23.28 13.08
C VAL A 57 13.97 22.41 13.05
N PHE A 58 13.50 21.92 14.20
CA PHE A 58 12.27 21.14 14.28
C PHE A 58 11.04 21.98 13.90
N ALA A 59 10.93 23.20 14.40
CA ALA A 59 9.84 24.13 14.08
C ALA A 59 9.82 24.48 12.58
N ALA A 60 10.98 24.77 11.98
CA ALA A 60 11.09 25.05 10.55
C ALA A 60 10.67 23.84 9.70
N SER A 61 11.06 22.63 10.12
CA SER A 61 10.65 21.38 9.46
C SER A 61 9.14 21.17 9.54
N ALA A 62 8.54 21.39 10.71
CA ALA A 62 7.09 21.29 10.91
C ALA A 62 6.34 22.30 10.02
N VAL A 63 6.79 23.56 9.98
CA VAL A 63 6.18 24.60 9.13
C VAL A 63 6.31 24.25 7.64
N ALA A 64 7.46 23.74 7.19
CA ALA A 64 7.63 23.30 5.80
C ALA A 64 6.66 22.16 5.44
N THR A 65 6.48 21.18 6.33
CA THR A 65 5.51 20.10 6.10
C THR A 65 4.06 20.57 6.09
N ALA A 66 3.71 21.53 6.96
CA ALA A 66 2.38 22.12 7.01
C ALA A 66 2.09 22.95 5.74
N ALA A 67 3.05 23.76 5.30
CA ALA A 67 2.96 24.52 4.07
C ALA A 67 2.79 23.60 2.85
N TRP A 68 3.61 22.55 2.75
CA TRP A 68 3.50 21.60 1.64
C TRP A 68 2.16 20.84 1.64
N ARG A 69 1.66 20.42 2.82
CA ARG A 69 0.31 19.86 2.98
C ARG A 69 -0.79 20.81 2.52
N MET A 70 -0.61 22.11 2.74
CA MET A 70 -1.59 23.13 2.34
C MET A 70 -1.56 23.43 0.84
N PHE A 71 -0.40 23.34 0.19
CA PHE A 71 -0.26 23.52 -1.26
C PHE A 71 -0.55 22.25 -2.08
N SER A 72 -0.40 21.05 -1.49
CA SER A 72 -0.72 19.77 -2.10
C SER A 72 -2.11 19.70 -2.79
N PRO A 73 -3.22 20.16 -2.18
CA PRO A 73 -4.54 20.07 -2.79
C PRO A 73 -4.74 20.96 -4.03
N LEU A 74 -3.93 22.02 -4.21
CA LEU A 74 -4.00 22.86 -5.41
C LEU A 74 -3.23 22.26 -6.60
N SER A 75 -2.28 21.35 -6.33
CA SER A 75 -1.40 20.77 -7.35
C SER A 75 -2.02 19.62 -8.16
N GLY A 76 -3.31 19.31 -7.95
CA GLY A 76 -4.02 18.25 -8.67
C GLY A 76 -3.51 16.82 -8.42
N SER A 77 -2.48 16.66 -7.59
CA SER A 77 -1.98 15.38 -7.14
C SER A 77 -2.77 14.95 -5.91
N ASP A 78 -4.04 14.64 -6.13
CA ASP A 78 -4.86 13.93 -5.17
C ASP A 78 -4.37 12.47 -5.15
N GLU A 79 -3.16 12.25 -4.62
CA GLU A 79 -2.76 10.93 -4.15
C GLU A 79 -3.21 10.88 -2.69
N PRO A 80 -4.36 10.25 -2.39
CA PRO A 80 -4.80 10.11 -1.01
C PRO A 80 -3.78 9.21 -0.31
N ALA A 81 -2.85 9.86 0.40
CA ALA A 81 -2.09 9.24 1.48
C ALA A 81 -3.08 8.88 2.60
N GLY A 82 -3.88 7.84 2.38
CA GLY A 82 -4.88 7.34 3.29
C GLY A 82 -4.41 6.03 3.92
N PRO A 83 -4.08 6.01 5.23
CA PRO A 83 -3.86 4.77 5.95
C PRO A 83 -5.16 3.98 6.14
N GLN A 84 -5.05 2.66 5.98
CA GLN A 84 -5.92 1.57 6.45
C GLN A 84 -7.17 1.24 5.62
N ILE A 85 -6.93 0.45 4.58
CA ILE A 85 -7.89 -0.41 3.89
C ILE A 85 -8.53 -1.37 4.92
N PHE A 86 -9.73 -1.04 5.42
CA PHE A 86 -10.67 -2.06 5.87
C PHE A 86 -11.31 -2.68 4.63
N GLY A 87 -10.71 -3.80 4.18
CA GLY A 87 -11.02 -4.48 2.93
C GLY A 87 -12.46 -5.00 2.81
N GLY A 88 -12.94 -5.07 1.58
CA GLY A 88 -14.12 -5.84 1.14
C GLY A 88 -15.47 -5.36 1.64
N ARG A 89 -15.68 -5.27 2.96
CA ARG A 89 -16.96 -4.90 3.59
C ARG A 89 -17.34 -3.45 3.32
N THR A 90 -16.37 -2.54 3.37
CA THR A 90 -16.56 -1.11 3.03
C THR A 90 -16.92 -0.97 1.56
N ARG A 91 -16.18 -1.63 0.67
CA ARG A 91 -16.46 -1.66 -0.78
C ARG A 91 -17.84 -2.22 -1.10
N ALA A 92 -18.21 -3.36 -0.52
CA ALA A 92 -19.54 -3.95 -0.72
C ALA A 92 -20.67 -3.04 -0.23
N ALA A 93 -20.44 -2.27 0.84
CA ALA A 93 -21.38 -1.23 1.27
C ALA A 93 -21.49 -0.10 0.24
N LEU A 94 -20.35 0.41 -0.26
CA LEU A 94 -20.33 1.44 -1.32
C LEU A 94 -21.00 0.96 -2.62
N GLU A 95 -20.80 -0.30 -3.02
CA GLU A 95 -21.44 -0.88 -4.20
C GLU A 95 -22.96 -1.00 -4.04
N ARG A 96 -23.44 -1.32 -2.83
CA ARG A 96 -24.88 -1.30 -2.51
C ARG A 96 -25.44 0.11 -2.53
N GLU A 97 -24.75 1.08 -1.94
CA GLU A 97 -25.22 2.47 -1.99
C GLU A 97 -25.26 3.00 -3.43
N LYS A 98 -24.25 2.68 -4.25
CA LYS A 98 -24.23 3.02 -5.68
C LYS A 98 -25.44 2.43 -6.40
N SER A 99 -25.75 1.15 -6.19
CA SER A 99 -26.87 0.51 -6.88
C SER A 99 -28.22 1.11 -6.47
N LEU A 100 -28.37 1.50 -5.19
CA LEU A 100 -29.55 2.20 -4.70
C LEU A 100 -29.71 3.59 -5.32
N VAL A 101 -28.64 4.38 -5.39
CA VAL A 101 -28.68 5.72 -6.01
C VAL A 101 -28.99 5.63 -7.50
N LEU A 102 -28.36 4.70 -8.22
CA LEU A 102 -28.65 4.49 -9.65
C LEU A 102 -30.09 4.04 -9.87
N ARG A 103 -30.65 3.23 -8.97
CA ARG A 103 -32.07 2.87 -9.01
C ARG A 103 -32.96 4.09 -8.80
N SER A 104 -32.67 4.93 -7.82
CA SER A 104 -33.46 6.16 -7.60
C SER A 104 -33.41 7.13 -8.78
N ILE A 105 -32.30 7.18 -9.52
CA ILE A 105 -32.21 7.99 -10.76
C ILE A 105 -33.16 7.43 -11.82
N LYS A 106 -33.19 6.10 -11.99
CA LYS A 106 -34.11 5.48 -12.95
C LYS A 106 -35.57 5.64 -12.57
N ASP A 107 -35.89 5.52 -11.29
CA ASP A 107 -37.25 5.74 -10.80
C ASP A 107 -37.67 7.21 -11.02
N LEU A 108 -36.76 8.17 -10.81
CA LEU A 108 -37.01 9.60 -11.10
C LEU A 108 -37.19 9.86 -12.61
N GLU A 109 -36.39 9.23 -13.47
CA GLU A 109 -36.54 9.31 -14.94
C GLU A 109 -37.88 8.72 -15.40
N PHE A 110 -38.32 7.63 -14.76
CA PHE A 110 -39.62 7.04 -15.03
C PHE A 110 -40.77 7.93 -14.57
N ASP A 111 -40.70 8.51 -13.37
CA ASP A 111 -41.73 9.42 -12.86
C ASP A 111 -41.83 10.71 -13.69
N HIS A 112 -40.71 11.21 -14.23
CA HIS A 112 -40.68 12.31 -15.19
C HIS A 112 -41.33 11.92 -16.52
N ALA A 113 -40.98 10.77 -17.09
CA ALA A 113 -41.59 10.27 -18.34
C ALA A 113 -43.11 10.01 -18.19
N MET A 114 -43.56 9.68 -16.98
CA MET A 114 -44.98 9.53 -16.63
C MET A 114 -45.70 10.87 -16.35
N GLY A 115 -44.99 11.99 -16.41
CA GLY A 115 -45.54 13.32 -16.15
C GLY A 115 -45.88 13.57 -14.67
N LYS A 116 -45.40 12.74 -13.74
CA LYS A 116 -45.62 12.93 -12.29
C LYS A 116 -44.70 13.99 -11.68
N VAL A 117 -43.59 14.28 -12.35
CA VAL A 117 -42.54 15.21 -11.89
C VAL A 117 -42.33 16.27 -12.95
N SER A 118 -42.24 17.54 -12.54
CA SER A 118 -41.98 18.65 -13.45
C SER A 118 -40.53 18.63 -13.98
N ASP A 119 -40.30 19.23 -15.15
CA ASP A 119 -38.94 19.34 -15.72
C ASP A 119 -37.95 20.02 -14.77
N LYS A 120 -38.43 21.02 -14.03
CA LYS A 120 -37.63 21.77 -13.05
C LYS A 120 -37.20 20.87 -11.89
N ASP A 121 -38.13 20.12 -11.32
CA ASP A 121 -37.85 19.22 -10.20
C ASP A 121 -36.96 18.04 -10.63
N PHE A 122 -37.17 17.53 -11.85
CA PHE A 122 -36.31 16.51 -12.45
C PHE A 122 -34.86 16.99 -12.58
N ALA A 123 -34.66 18.22 -13.07
CA ALA A 123 -33.34 18.81 -13.22
C ALA A 123 -32.64 18.98 -11.86
N GLU A 124 -33.34 19.52 -10.86
CA GLU A 124 -32.79 19.77 -9.52
C GLU A 124 -32.47 18.47 -8.78
N MET A 125 -33.45 17.57 -8.63
CA MET A 125 -33.26 16.30 -7.93
C MET A 125 -32.29 15.38 -8.67
N GLY A 126 -32.38 15.34 -10.00
CA GLY A 126 -31.50 14.54 -10.85
C GLY A 126 -30.05 14.99 -10.76
N ALA A 127 -29.78 16.30 -10.72
CA ALA A 127 -28.42 16.82 -10.53
C ALA A 127 -27.82 16.36 -9.19
N ARG A 128 -28.59 16.44 -8.11
CA ARG A 128 -28.14 16.00 -6.77
C ARG A 128 -27.82 14.51 -6.72
N LEU A 129 -28.69 13.68 -7.30
CA LEU A 129 -28.48 12.23 -7.35
C LEU A 129 -27.27 11.86 -8.23
N ARG A 130 -27.10 12.51 -9.39
CA ARG A 130 -25.94 12.29 -10.28
C ARG A 130 -24.63 12.69 -9.62
N LEU A 131 -24.59 13.80 -8.89
CA LEU A 131 -23.43 14.21 -8.09
C LEU A 131 -23.08 13.15 -7.03
N ARG A 132 -24.07 12.64 -6.30
CA ARG A 132 -23.87 11.56 -5.32
C ARG A 132 -23.36 10.28 -5.97
N ALA A 133 -23.95 9.87 -7.10
CA ALA A 133 -23.51 8.69 -7.85
C ALA A 133 -22.06 8.82 -8.34
N ALA A 134 -21.68 9.99 -8.88
CA ALA A 134 -20.32 10.27 -9.32
C ALA A 134 -19.31 10.19 -8.16
N GLY A 135 -19.67 10.69 -6.97
CA GLY A 135 -18.84 10.58 -5.77
C GLY A 135 -18.60 9.13 -5.34
N LEU A 136 -19.65 8.30 -5.32
CA LEU A 136 -19.55 6.88 -4.97
C LEU A 136 -18.70 6.09 -5.99
N ILE A 137 -18.83 6.40 -7.28
CA ILE A 137 -18.02 5.76 -8.33
C ILE A 137 -16.54 6.11 -8.15
N ARG A 138 -16.20 7.38 -7.95
CA ARG A 138 -14.81 7.80 -7.71
C ARG A 138 -14.18 7.13 -6.49
N GLN A 139 -14.94 6.97 -5.41
CA GLN A 139 -14.48 6.28 -4.20
C GLN A 139 -14.21 4.79 -4.46
N LEU A 140 -15.06 4.13 -5.27
CA LEU A 140 -14.84 2.74 -5.68
C LEU A 140 -13.62 2.61 -6.59
N ASP A 141 -13.48 3.50 -7.57
CA ASP A 141 -12.36 3.49 -8.53
C ASP A 141 -11.02 3.71 -7.83
N ALA A 142 -10.97 4.65 -6.88
CA ALA A 142 -9.81 4.87 -6.03
C ALA A 142 -9.42 3.60 -5.24
N GLY A 143 -10.38 2.80 -4.78
CA GLY A 143 -10.10 1.52 -4.13
C GLY A 143 -9.61 0.41 -5.08
N THR A 144 -9.96 0.48 -6.37
CA THR A 144 -9.56 -0.53 -7.38
C THR A 144 -8.16 -0.32 -7.93
N SER A 145 -7.69 0.92 -8.07
CA SER A 145 -6.36 1.24 -8.59
C SER A 145 -5.25 0.63 -7.72
N TYR A 146 -5.37 0.72 -6.39
CA TYR A 146 -4.44 0.09 -5.45
C TYR A 146 -4.42 -1.43 -5.59
N ARG A 147 -5.58 -2.06 -5.79
CA ARG A 147 -5.67 -3.51 -5.93
C ARG A 147 -4.98 -3.99 -7.21
N GLN A 148 -5.20 -3.31 -8.33
CA GLN A 148 -4.54 -3.64 -9.60
C GLN A 148 -3.02 -3.47 -9.51
N ALA A 149 -2.55 -2.43 -8.80
CA ALA A 149 -1.12 -2.25 -8.55
C ALA A 149 -0.52 -3.40 -7.70
N ILE A 150 -1.23 -3.84 -6.66
CA ILE A 150 -0.82 -4.99 -5.84
C ILE A 150 -0.80 -6.28 -6.67
N GLU A 151 -1.86 -6.55 -7.44
CA GLU A 151 -1.96 -7.75 -8.28
C GLU A 151 -0.84 -7.78 -9.34
N ALA A 152 -0.54 -6.65 -9.98
CA ALA A 152 0.57 -6.53 -10.93
C ALA A 152 1.95 -6.75 -10.28
N GLU A 153 2.16 -6.27 -9.05
CA GLU A 153 3.41 -6.49 -8.31
C GLU A 153 3.56 -7.95 -7.85
N VAL A 154 2.46 -8.58 -7.41
CA VAL A 154 2.44 -10.00 -7.06
C VAL A 154 2.73 -10.86 -8.29
N GLU A 155 2.11 -10.57 -9.43
CA GLU A 155 2.31 -11.29 -10.68
C GLU A 155 3.76 -11.19 -11.16
N LYS A 156 4.38 -10.00 -11.11
CA LYS A 156 5.82 -9.83 -11.36
C LYS A 156 6.68 -10.72 -10.46
N ARG A 157 6.39 -10.77 -9.15
CA ARG A 157 7.17 -11.60 -8.21
C ARG A 157 6.94 -13.09 -8.41
N VAL A 158 5.73 -13.52 -8.77
CA VAL A 158 5.42 -14.92 -9.07
C VAL A 158 6.10 -15.38 -10.36
N HIS A 159 6.14 -14.54 -11.40
CA HIS A 159 6.84 -14.87 -12.65
C HIS A 159 8.36 -14.88 -12.49
N VAL A 160 8.94 -13.98 -11.70
CA VAL A 160 10.39 -14.02 -11.38
C VAL A 160 10.77 -15.24 -10.55
N LYS A 161 9.83 -15.82 -9.79
CA LYS A 161 10.05 -17.01 -8.95
C LYS A 161 9.74 -18.33 -9.66
N LYS A 162 9.34 -18.31 -10.93
CA LYS A 162 9.29 -19.50 -11.78
C LYS A 162 10.65 -19.62 -12.49
N PRO A 163 11.64 -20.35 -11.93
CA PRO A 163 12.82 -20.66 -12.71
C PRO A 163 12.36 -21.39 -13.96
N GLU A 164 12.62 -20.77 -15.11
CA GLU A 164 12.62 -21.43 -16.39
C GLU A 164 13.57 -22.62 -16.29
N GLU A 165 12.97 -23.80 -16.22
CA GLU A 165 13.65 -25.08 -16.32
C GLU A 165 14.13 -25.23 -17.77
N LYS A 166 15.24 -24.56 -18.07
CA LYS A 166 16.02 -24.81 -19.28
C LYS A 166 16.63 -26.20 -19.15
N PRO A 167 16.44 -27.12 -20.11
CA PRO A 167 16.92 -28.49 -19.98
C PRO A 167 18.45 -28.49 -20.12
N ALA A 168 19.14 -28.43 -18.98
CA ALA A 168 20.56 -28.73 -18.88
C ALA A 168 20.71 -30.17 -18.38
N ALA A 169 21.38 -30.96 -19.20
CA ALA A 169 21.64 -32.37 -19.00
C ALA A 169 22.38 -32.67 -17.68
N ALA A 170 22.00 -33.82 -17.11
CA ALA A 170 22.83 -34.73 -16.32
C ALA A 170 23.40 -34.25 -14.96
N ALA A 171 22.57 -34.38 -13.93
CA ALA A 171 22.99 -35.02 -12.68
C ALA A 171 21.78 -35.81 -12.12
N ALA A 172 21.89 -37.13 -12.09
CA ALA A 172 20.83 -38.05 -11.73
C ALA A 172 20.43 -37.90 -10.25
N VAL A 173 19.25 -37.35 -10.01
CA VAL A 173 18.49 -37.59 -8.78
C VAL A 173 17.68 -38.87 -9.01
N PRO A 174 17.71 -39.89 -8.13
CA PRO A 174 16.93 -41.10 -8.34
C PRO A 174 15.45 -40.75 -8.40
N LYS A 175 14.78 -41.29 -9.43
CA LYS A 175 13.34 -41.15 -9.67
C LYS A 175 12.57 -41.40 -8.37
N SER A 176 11.81 -40.39 -7.94
CA SER A 176 10.85 -40.48 -6.84
C SER A 176 9.93 -41.68 -7.07
N THR A 177 10.12 -42.75 -6.30
CA THR A 177 9.17 -43.86 -6.24
C THR A 177 8.06 -43.47 -5.28
N THR A 178 6.92 -43.10 -5.82
CA THR A 178 5.68 -42.90 -5.06
C THR A 178 5.35 -44.15 -4.25
N ARG A 179 5.22 -44.04 -2.92
CA ARG A 179 4.88 -45.16 -2.03
C ARG A 179 3.36 -45.22 -1.88
N LEU A 180 2.76 -46.39 -2.13
CA LEU A 180 1.32 -46.60 -1.90
C LEU A 180 1.07 -46.87 -0.41
N CYS A 181 0.04 -46.22 0.15
CA CYS A 181 -0.38 -46.51 1.52
C CYS A 181 -1.01 -47.91 1.63
N LEU A 182 -0.58 -48.72 2.59
CA LEU A 182 -1.14 -50.06 2.81
C LEU A 182 -2.58 -50.05 3.34
N SER A 183 -3.03 -48.95 3.93
CA SER A 183 -4.38 -48.84 4.50
C SER A 183 -5.42 -48.38 3.47
N CYS A 184 -5.06 -47.49 2.55
CA CYS A 184 -6.03 -46.85 1.64
C CYS A 184 -5.55 -46.74 0.18
N SER A 185 -4.40 -47.32 -0.16
CA SER A 185 -3.77 -47.27 -1.48
C SER A 185 -3.51 -45.88 -2.04
N THR A 186 -3.56 -44.83 -1.22
CA THR A 186 -3.25 -43.47 -1.66
C THR A 186 -1.75 -43.36 -2.00
N PRO A 187 -1.39 -42.81 -3.17
CA PRO A 187 0.00 -42.53 -3.51
C PRO A 187 0.54 -41.38 -2.66
N ASN A 188 1.61 -41.65 -1.92
CA ASN A 188 2.32 -40.69 -1.08
C ASN A 188 3.76 -40.48 -1.56
N ASP A 189 4.28 -39.30 -1.27
CA ASP A 189 5.68 -38.96 -1.50
C ASP A 189 6.60 -39.88 -0.66
N PRO A 190 7.82 -40.17 -1.14
CA PRO A 190 8.69 -41.14 -0.50
C PRO A 190 9.15 -40.74 0.92
N ASP A 191 9.11 -39.46 1.26
CA ASP A 191 9.43 -38.88 2.57
C ASP A 191 8.19 -38.68 3.46
N ALA A 192 7.00 -39.07 3.00
CA ALA A 192 5.77 -38.92 3.77
C ALA A 192 5.73 -39.90 4.96
N ARG A 193 5.85 -39.36 6.18
CA ARG A 193 5.67 -40.12 7.44
C ARG A 193 4.23 -40.54 7.72
N PHE A 194 3.28 -39.82 7.13
CA PHE A 194 1.84 -40.07 7.27
C PHE A 194 1.18 -40.04 5.90
N CYS A 195 0.19 -40.88 5.69
CA CYS A 195 -0.59 -40.90 4.46
C CYS A 195 -1.45 -39.64 4.34
N LYS A 196 -1.35 -38.90 3.22
CA LYS A 196 -2.15 -37.69 2.97
C LYS A 196 -3.65 -37.93 2.81
N GLY A 197 -4.04 -39.17 2.47
CA GLY A 197 -5.45 -39.57 2.31
C GLY A 197 -6.15 -39.96 3.62
N CYS A 198 -5.54 -40.84 4.44
CA CYS A 198 -6.19 -41.43 5.62
C CYS A 198 -5.46 -41.20 6.95
N GLY A 199 -4.29 -40.57 6.96
CA GLY A 199 -3.50 -40.30 8.17
C GLY A 199 -2.72 -41.51 8.74
N TYR A 200 -2.74 -42.66 8.08
CA TYR A 200 -1.98 -43.85 8.52
C TYR A 200 -0.46 -43.61 8.49
N GLN A 201 0.27 -44.04 9.52
CA GLN A 201 1.73 -43.91 9.59
C GLN A 201 2.41 -44.83 8.57
N LEU A 202 3.22 -44.24 7.70
CA LEU A 202 4.02 -44.96 6.72
C LEU A 202 5.43 -45.05 7.32
N GLY A 203 5.77 -46.19 7.91
CA GLY A 203 6.99 -46.35 8.70
C GLY A 203 8.28 -45.86 8.01
N ASP A 204 9.17 -45.28 8.83
CA ASP A 204 10.51 -44.84 8.46
C ASP A 204 11.38 -46.09 8.21
N SER A 205 11.88 -46.27 6.99
CA SER A 205 12.94 -47.24 6.67
C SER A 205 14.03 -46.54 5.89
#